data_AF-A0A959YYV6-F1
#
_entry.id   AF-A0A959YYV6-F1
#
_cell.length_a   1.000
_cell.length_b   1.000
_cell.length_c   1.000
_cell.angle_alpha   90.00
_cell.angle_beta   90.00
_cell.angle_gamma   90.00
#
_symmetry.space_group_name_H-M   'P 1'
#
loop_
_entity.id
_entity.type
_entity.pdbx_description
1 polymer ?
#
loop_
_entity_poly.entity_id
_entity_poly.type
_entity_poly.pdbx_seq_one_letter_code
_entity_poly.pdbx_strand_id
1 'polypeptide(L)'
;RGTMLHIRDAVHVWTCRLAGLQPRRPADVVSDLASVRRQIHGFHAHVIGMCEDDLMQEHTYQDLQGKTHRQAAWQMVMHCCNHSTQHRGQLITQMRQLGLEEIPTTDLFKYWVLG
;
A
#
# COMPACT_ATOMS: atom_id res chain seq x y z
N ARG A 1 -16.23 -5.56 -1.08
CA ARG A 1 -15.01 -5.59 -0.24
C ARG A 1 -14.74 -4.18 0.26
N GLY A 2 -14.57 -3.96 1.57
CA GLY A 2 -14.40 -2.61 2.12
C GLY A 2 -13.08 -1.94 1.73
N THR A 3 -13.04 -0.61 1.66
CA THR A 3 -11.89 0.20 1.20
C THR A 3 -10.60 -0.10 1.97
N MET A 4 -10.68 -0.33 3.29
CA MET A 4 -9.52 -0.70 4.12
C MET A 4 -8.92 -2.06 3.73
N LEU A 5 -9.78 -3.05 3.44
CA LEU A 5 -9.33 -4.34 2.95
C LEU A 5 -8.71 -4.16 1.55
N HIS A 6 -9.32 -3.35 0.68
CA HIS A 6 -8.74 -2.99 -0.62
C HIS A 6 -7.28 -2.53 -0.52
N ILE A 7 -7.02 -1.55 0.34
CA ILE A 7 -5.66 -1.09 0.64
C ILE A 7 -4.77 -2.23 1.11
N ARG A 8 -5.22 -3.05 2.07
CA ARG A 8 -4.45 -4.20 2.60
C ARG A 8 -3.98 -5.16 1.51
N ASP A 9 -4.87 -5.60 0.62
CA ASP A 9 -4.48 -6.58 -0.40
C ASP A 9 -3.60 -5.94 -1.48
N ALA A 10 -3.78 -4.65 -1.78
CA ALA A 10 -2.88 -3.95 -2.67
C ALA A 10 -1.46 -3.89 -2.09
N VAL A 11 -1.32 -3.52 -0.80
CA VAL A 11 -0.04 -3.52 -0.07
C VAL A 11 0.59 -4.91 -0.08
N HIS A 12 -0.18 -5.97 0.20
CA HIS A 12 0.31 -7.34 0.14
C HIS A 12 0.85 -7.72 -1.25
N VAL A 13 0.07 -7.44 -2.30
CA VAL A 13 0.44 -7.74 -3.68
C VAL A 13 1.76 -7.07 -4.05
N TRP A 14 1.92 -5.79 -3.73
CA TRP A 14 3.14 -5.06 -4.05
C TRP A 14 4.33 -5.50 -3.20
N THR A 15 4.13 -5.85 -1.93
CA THR A 15 5.18 -6.41 -1.06
C THR A 15 5.69 -7.74 -1.62
N CYS A 16 4.80 -8.65 -2.02
CA CYS A 16 5.21 -9.91 -2.64
C CYS A 16 6.00 -9.68 -3.92
N ARG A 17 5.56 -8.76 -4.79
CA ARG A 17 6.27 -8.47 -6.04
C ARG A 17 7.66 -7.88 -5.80
N LEU A 18 7.80 -6.97 -4.82
CA LEU A 18 9.11 -6.46 -4.40
C LEU A 18 10.02 -7.58 -3.87
N ALA A 19 9.46 -8.55 -3.15
CA ALA A 19 10.19 -9.73 -2.70
C ALA A 19 10.41 -10.81 -3.79
N GLY A 20 9.98 -10.60 -5.03
CA GLY A 20 10.05 -11.61 -6.10
C GLY A 20 9.11 -12.82 -5.90
N LEU A 21 8.10 -12.68 -5.04
CA LEU A 21 7.13 -13.72 -4.68
C LEU A 21 5.81 -13.55 -5.43
N GLN A 22 5.10 -14.67 -5.60
CA GLN A 22 3.73 -14.66 -6.10
C GLN A 22 2.74 -14.32 -4.97
N PRO A 23 1.88 -13.30 -5.14
CA PRO A 23 0.96 -12.89 -4.08
C PRO A 23 -0.21 -13.85 -3.94
N ARG A 24 -0.61 -14.13 -2.69
CA ARG A 24 -1.84 -14.86 -2.39
C ARG A 24 -3.02 -13.89 -2.34
N ARG A 25 -4.20 -14.35 -2.75
CA ARG A 25 -5.44 -13.56 -2.68
C ARG A 25 -6.58 -14.37 -2.04
N PRO A 26 -7.26 -13.83 -1.02
CA PRO A 26 -6.97 -12.57 -0.33
C PRO A 26 -5.64 -12.63 0.46
N ALA A 27 -5.08 -11.47 0.82
CA ALA A 27 -3.82 -11.40 1.57
C ALA A 27 -3.90 -12.17 2.90
N ASP A 28 -5.06 -12.05 3.57
CA ASP A 28 -5.38 -12.71 4.82
C ASP A 28 -6.83 -13.22 4.77
N VAL A 29 -7.08 -14.34 5.45
CA VAL A 29 -8.42 -14.90 5.66
C VAL A 29 -9.21 -14.08 6.67
N VAL A 30 -8.52 -13.51 7.67
CA VAL A 30 -9.15 -12.61 8.64
C VAL A 30 -9.38 -11.25 7.98
N SER A 31 -10.55 -10.64 8.21
CA SER A 31 -10.95 -9.36 7.60
C SER A 31 -11.10 -8.25 8.65
N ASP A 32 -10.11 -8.11 9.53
CA ASP A 32 -10.11 -7.13 10.62
C ASP A 32 -9.04 -6.03 10.41
N LEU A 33 -9.08 -5.00 11.25
CA LEU A 33 -8.08 -3.91 11.22
C LEU A 33 -6.67 -4.41 11.59
N ALA A 34 -6.56 -5.44 12.42
CA ALA A 34 -5.27 -6.03 12.78
C ALA A 34 -4.57 -6.62 11.54
N SER A 35 -5.30 -7.27 10.63
CA SER A 35 -4.78 -7.77 9.36
C SER A 35 -4.29 -6.65 8.45
N VAL A 36 -4.99 -5.50 8.44
CA VAL A 36 -4.55 -4.32 7.69
C VAL A 36 -3.23 -3.81 8.24
N ARG A 37 -3.14 -3.64 9.57
CA ARG A 37 -1.93 -3.18 10.25
C ARG A 37 -0.73 -4.11 10.01
N ARG A 38 -0.93 -5.43 10.08
CA ARG A 38 0.13 -6.42 9.81
C ARG A 38 0.73 -6.24 8.41
N GLN A 39 -0.11 -6.12 7.37
CA GLN A 39 0.37 -5.96 6.00
C GLN A 39 1.08 -4.62 5.79
N ILE A 40 0.56 -3.52 6.36
CA ILE A 40 1.21 -2.20 6.30
C ILE A 40 2.57 -2.22 7.00
N HIS A 41 2.68 -2.82 8.20
CA HIS A 41 3.94 -2.92 8.91
C HIS A 41 4.95 -3.80 8.17
N GLY A 42 4.51 -4.90 7.58
CA GLY A 42 5.37 -5.76 6.76
C GLY A 42 5.93 -5.02 5.53
N PHE A 43 5.08 -4.29 4.81
CA PHE A 43 5.51 -3.44 3.70
C PHE A 43 6.49 -2.35 4.14
N HIS A 44 6.17 -1.63 5.22
CA HIS A 44 7.04 -0.60 5.76
C HIS A 44 8.41 -1.17 6.15
N ALA A 45 8.45 -2.27 6.91
CA ALA A 45 9.68 -2.93 7.33
C ALA A 45 10.51 -3.42 6.13
N HIS A 46 9.86 -3.91 5.07
CA HIS A 46 10.54 -4.29 3.84
C HIS A 46 11.19 -3.08 3.16
N VAL A 47 10.43 -2.00 2.95
CA VAL A 47 10.90 -0.80 2.24
C VAL A 47 12.02 -0.07 3.00
N ILE A 48 11.93 0.08 4.32
CA ILE A 48 12.99 0.73 5.10
C ILE A 48 14.29 -0.09 5.16
N GLY A 49 14.23 -1.38 4.84
CA GLY A 49 15.40 -2.25 4.75
C GLY A 49 16.10 -2.21 3.40
N MET A 50 15.52 -1.53 2.41
CA MET A 50 16.09 -1.40 1.06
C MET A 50 17.15 -0.31 1.02
N CYS A 51 18.28 -0.59 0.36
CA CYS A 51 19.25 0.43 -0.01
C CYS A 51 18.90 1.09 -1.36
N GLU A 52 19.70 2.06 -1.80
CA GLU A 52 19.48 2.73 -3.09
C GLU A 52 19.57 1.77 -4.28
N ASP A 53 20.52 0.83 -4.26
CA ASP A 53 20.65 -0.18 -5.32
C ASP A 53 19.41 -1.09 -5.38
N ASP A 54 18.88 -1.50 -4.23
CA ASP A 54 17.63 -2.28 -4.15
C ASP A 54 16.45 -1.50 -4.74
N LEU A 55 16.38 -0.19 -4.48
CA LEU A 55 15.32 0.69 -5.00
C LEU A 55 15.42 0.89 -6.51
N MET A 56 16.64 0.88 -7.06
CA MET A 56 16.90 1.01 -8.50
C MET A 56 16.77 -0.32 -9.26
N GLN A 57 16.80 -1.45 -8.55
CA GLN A 57 16.65 -2.77 -9.14
C GLN A 57 15.28 -2.94 -9.82
N GLU A 58 15.30 -3.55 -11.00
CA GLU A 58 14.09 -3.94 -11.72
C GLU A 58 13.54 -5.29 -11.23
N HIS A 59 12.23 -5.32 -10.95
CA HIS A 59 11.50 -6.53 -10.60
C HIS A 59 10.57 -6.95 -11.74
N THR A 60 10.58 -8.25 -12.05
CA THR A 60 9.63 -8.86 -12.98
C THR A 60 8.47 -9.48 -12.22
N TYR A 61 7.24 -9.18 -12.65
CA TYR A 61 6.03 -9.72 -12.03
C TYR A 61 4.90 -9.89 -13.05
N GLN A 62 3.86 -10.64 -12.69
CA GLN A 62 2.64 -10.75 -13.48
C GLN A 62 1.52 -9.87 -12.91
N ASP A 63 0.79 -9.20 -13.80
CA ASP A 63 -0.45 -8.52 -13.45
C ASP A 63 -1.60 -9.52 -13.26
N LEU A 64 -2.81 -8.98 -13.08
CA LEU A 64 -3.99 -9.80 -12.86
C LEU A 64 -4.51 -10.51 -14.11
N GLN A 65 -4.04 -10.09 -15.27
CA GLN A 65 -4.33 -10.69 -16.56
C GLN A 65 -3.25 -11.69 -16.95
N GLY A 66 -2.26 -11.96 -16.08
CA GLY A 66 -1.12 -12.85 -16.35
C GLY A 66 -0.05 -12.24 -17.25
N LYS A 67 -0.15 -10.93 -17.57
CA LYS A 67 0.85 -10.26 -18.39
C LYS A 67 2.08 -9.94 -17.56
N THR A 68 3.25 -10.26 -18.11
CA THR A 68 4.54 -9.95 -17.49
C THR A 68 4.88 -8.48 -17.65
N HIS A 69 5.30 -7.87 -16.55
CA HIS A 69 5.79 -6.50 -16.47
C HIS A 69 7.16 -6.46 -15.81
N ARG A 70 7.90 -5.40 -16.07
CA ARG A 70 9.17 -5.08 -15.41
C ARG A 70 9.16 -3.62 -14.98
N GLN A 71 9.53 -3.34 -13.73
CA GLN A 71 9.64 -1.97 -13.23
C GLN A 71 10.65 -1.89 -12.09
N ALA A 72 11.23 -0.70 -11.87
CA ALA A 72 12.12 -0.45 -10.74
C ALA A 72 11.35 -0.48 -9.42
N ALA A 73 11.99 -0.97 -8.35
CA ALA A 73 11.37 -1.09 -7.03
C ALA A 73 10.82 0.25 -6.51
N TRP A 74 11.55 1.36 -6.69
CA TRP A 74 11.07 2.69 -6.26
C TRP A 74 9.73 3.05 -6.91
N GLN A 75 9.49 2.67 -8.17
CA GLN A 75 8.22 2.91 -8.86
C GLN A 75 7.09 2.08 -8.23
N MET A 76 7.40 0.86 -7.76
CA MET A 76 6.43 -0.03 -7.10
C MET A 76 6.00 0.56 -5.77
N VAL A 77 6.98 1.01 -4.98
CA VAL A 77 6.76 1.65 -3.69
C VAL A 77 5.92 2.92 -3.87
N MET A 78 6.30 3.79 -4.81
CA MET A 78 5.56 5.01 -5.12
C MET A 78 4.12 4.73 -5.56
N HIS A 79 3.92 3.74 -6.43
CA HIS A 79 2.58 3.33 -6.83
C HIS A 79 1.74 2.87 -5.64
N CYS A 80 2.30 2.01 -4.77
CA CYS A 80 1.60 1.49 -3.60
C CYS A 80 1.19 2.61 -2.62
N CYS A 81 2.09 3.55 -2.36
CA CYS A 81 1.82 4.74 -1.54
C CYS A 81 0.74 5.63 -2.17
N ASN A 82 0.85 5.95 -3.46
CA ASN A 82 -0.10 6.80 -4.17
C ASN A 82 -1.51 6.18 -4.23
N HIS A 83 -1.60 4.89 -4.59
CA HIS A 83 -2.86 4.14 -4.58
C HIS A 83 -3.52 4.17 -3.19
N SER A 84 -2.73 4.01 -2.12
CA SER A 84 -3.23 4.08 -0.74
C SER A 84 -3.74 5.49 -0.39
N THR A 85 -3.09 6.55 -0.86
CA THR A 85 -3.56 7.94 -0.67
C THR A 85 -4.90 8.18 -1.33
N GLN A 86 -5.10 7.73 -2.57
CA GLN A 86 -6.39 7.86 -3.27
C GLN A 86 -7.53 7.18 -2.48
N HIS A 87 -7.32 5.96 -2.00
CA HIS A 87 -8.33 5.24 -1.22
C HIS A 87 -8.55 5.80 0.19
N ARG A 88 -7.52 6.37 0.83
CA ARG A 88 -7.71 7.14 2.07
C ARG A 88 -8.57 8.38 1.84
N GLY A 89 -8.45 9.05 0.70
CA GLY A 89 -9.36 10.13 0.30
C GLY A 89 -10.83 9.69 0.27
N GLN A 90 -11.11 8.49 -0.23
CA GLN A 90 -12.47 7.92 -0.22
C GLN A 90 -12.97 7.65 1.22
N LEU A 91 -12.09 7.14 2.10
CA LEU A 91 -12.42 6.93 3.50
C LEU A 91 -12.72 8.25 4.22
N ILE A 92 -11.95 9.31 3.94
CA ILE A 92 -12.20 10.65 4.50
C ILE A 92 -13.60 11.13 4.13
N THR A 93 -14.00 10.98 2.86
CA THR A 93 -15.37 11.34 2.44
C THR A 93 -16.43 10.55 3.19
N GLN A 94 -16.23 9.23 3.35
CA GLN A 94 -17.17 8.38 4.10
C GLN A 94 -17.24 8.77 5.58
N MET A 95 -16.11 9.07 6.23
CA MET A 95 -16.07 9.52 7.62
C MET A 95 -16.84 10.84 7.80
N ARG A 96 -16.68 11.80 6.87
CA ARG A 96 -17.45 13.05 6.90
C ARG A 96 -18.95 12.82 6.75
N GLN A 97 -19.36 11.92 5.86
CA GLN A 97 -20.78 11.57 5.66
C GLN A 97 -21.40 10.95 6.93
N LEU A 98 -20.60 10.29 7.75
CA LEU A 98 -21.01 9.74 9.04
C LEU A 98 -20.96 10.76 10.19
N GLY A 99 -20.61 12.03 9.91
CA GLY A 99 -20.54 13.09 10.91
C GLY A 99 -19.30 13.06 11.80
N LEU A 100 -18.23 12.37 11.41
CA LEU A 100 -16.97 12.43 12.15
C LEU A 100 -16.29 13.78 11.92
N GLU A 101 -16.04 14.50 13.01
CA GLU A 101 -15.40 15.82 12.98
C GLU A 101 -13.88 15.73 13.05
N GLU A 102 -13.35 14.80 13.84
CA GLU A 102 -11.92 14.58 14.04
C GLU A 102 -11.34 13.60 13.02
N ILE A 103 -11.12 14.08 11.79
CA ILE A 103 -10.48 13.28 10.74
C ILE A 103 -9.02 13.71 10.58
N PRO A 104 -8.04 12.78 10.70
CA PRO A 104 -6.64 13.10 10.52
C PRO A 104 -6.35 13.72 9.15
N THR A 105 -5.48 14.73 9.12
CA THR A 105 -4.97 15.29 7.87
C THR A 105 -4.08 14.28 7.15
N THR A 106 -4.21 14.19 5.83
CA THR A 106 -3.35 13.37 4.95
C THR A 106 -2.48 14.22 4.03
N ASP A 107 -2.42 15.52 4.28
CA ASP A 107 -1.61 16.46 3.51
C ASP A 107 -0.11 16.24 3.78
N LEU A 108 0.64 16.02 2.70
CA LEU A 108 2.07 15.69 2.78
C LEU A 108 2.92 16.91 3.16
N PHE A 109 2.55 18.11 2.70
CA PHE A 109 3.24 19.33 3.08
C PHE A 109 3.10 19.58 4.58
N LYS A 110 1.90 19.42 5.13
CA LYS A 110 1.67 19.52 6.58
C LYS A 110 2.50 18.49 7.36
N TYR A 111 2.60 17.26 6.86
CA TYR A 111 3.44 16.23 7.51
C TYR A 111 4.91 16.65 7.58
N TRP A 112 5.47 17.24 6.53
CA TRP A 112 6.89 17.66 6.51
C TRP A 112 7.19 18.94 7.26
N VAL A 113 6.22 19.84 7.38
CA VAL A 113 6.45 21.20 7.90
C VAL A 113 5.92 21.38 9.32
N LEU A 114 4.88 20.64 9.71
CA LEU A 114 4.20 20.80 11.00
C LEU A 114 4.33 19.57 11.91
N GLY A 115 4.82 18.45 11.38
CA GLY A 115 5.13 17.23 12.12
C GLY A 115 6.63 17.09 12.36
#